data_AF-A0A3G9IDD8-F1
#
_entry.id   AF-A0A3G9IDD8-F1
#
_cell.length_a   1.000
_cell.length_b   1.000
_cell.length_c   1.000
_cell.angle_alpha   90.00
_cell.angle_beta   90.00
_cell.angle_gamma   90.00
#
_symmetry.space_group_name_H-M   'P 1'
#
loop_
_entity.id
_entity.type
_entity.pdbx_description
1 polymer ?
#
loop_
_entity_poly.entity_id
_entity_poly.type
_entity_poly.pdbx_seq_one_letter_code
_entity_poly.pdbx_strand_id
1 'polypeptide(L)' 'MLEVSDSATPKATRTSPATFYRQVVAELRKVVWPTQNQLRTYFVVVLVFVVVMMALTSSLDLGFGKLALWAFGGQSNG' A
#
# COMPACT_ATOMS: atom_id res chain seq x y z
N MET A 1 -4.73 -11.97 70.36
CA MET A 1 -5.79 -11.84 69.34
C MET A 1 -5.10 -11.37 68.06
N LEU A 2 -4.94 -12.27 67.09
CA LEU A 2 -4.20 -12.05 65.84
C LEU A 2 -5.12 -11.40 64.81
N GLU A 3 -4.96 -10.09 64.59
CA GLU A 3 -5.60 -9.42 63.46
C GLU A 3 -4.61 -9.45 62.28
N VAL A 4 -4.51 -10.63 61.67
CA VAL A 4 -4.08 -10.74 60.28
C VAL A 4 -5.21 -10.19 59.43
N SER A 5 -4.92 -9.17 58.63
CA SER A 5 -5.45 -8.97 57.27
C SER A 5 -5.59 -7.49 56.98
N ASP A 6 -4.61 -6.91 56.27
CA ASP A 6 -4.88 -6.51 54.89
C ASP A 6 -3.57 -6.27 54.15
N SER A 7 -3.32 -7.08 53.13
CA SER A 7 -2.21 -6.91 52.20
C SER A 7 -2.76 -6.43 50.86
N ALA A 8 -3.30 -5.21 50.82
CA ALA A 8 -3.62 -4.55 49.56
C ALA A 8 -2.43 -3.67 49.13
N THR A 9 -1.39 -4.29 48.56
CA THR A 9 -0.33 -3.52 47.89
C THR A 9 -0.96 -2.81 46.67
N PRO A 10 -0.97 -1.47 46.59
CA PRO A 10 -1.39 -0.79 45.38
C PRO A 10 -0.39 -1.15 44.31
N LYS A 11 -0.79 -1.97 43.34
CA LYS A 11 0.03 -2.32 42.19
C LYS A 11 0.31 -1.03 41.42
N ALA A 12 1.47 -0.43 41.66
CA ALA A 12 1.95 0.74 40.94
C ALA A 12 1.79 0.46 39.45
N THR A 13 0.86 1.19 38.83
CA THR A 13 0.57 1.13 37.39
C THR A 13 1.81 1.65 36.67
N ARG A 14 2.74 0.74 36.39
CA ARG A 14 3.88 0.99 35.50
C ARG A 14 3.29 1.56 34.21
N THR A 15 3.65 2.79 33.86
CA THR A 15 3.29 3.42 32.59
C THR A 15 3.66 2.46 31.47
N SER A 16 2.65 1.78 30.96
CA SER A 16 2.87 0.65 30.07
C SER A 16 3.25 1.16 28.68
N PRO A 17 4.11 0.44 27.92
CA PRO A 17 4.38 0.73 26.51
C PRO A 17 3.10 0.83 25.65
N ALA A 18 2.02 0.18 26.07
CA ALA A 18 0.71 0.26 25.43
C ALA A 18 0.12 1.69 25.42
N THR A 19 0.40 2.49 26.46
CA THR A 19 -0.03 3.89 26.54
C THR A 19 0.75 4.81 25.58
N PHE A 20 2.07 4.58 25.42
CA PHE A 20 2.89 5.28 24.44
C PHE A 20 2.51 4.94 23.00
N TYR A 21 2.25 3.66 22.70
CA TYR A 21 1.77 3.23 21.37
C TYR A 21 0.46 3.92 20.98
N ARG A 22 -0.48 4.05 21.94
CA ARG A 22 -1.73 4.79 21.74
C ARG A 22 -1.50 6.27 21.43
N GLN A 23 -0.51 6.91 22.06
CA GLN A 23 -0.14 8.30 21.76
C GLN A 23 0.49 8.44 20.37
N VAL A 24 1.39 7.52 19.99
CA VAL A 24 2.00 7.52 18.64
C VAL A 24 0.94 7.36 17.55
N VAL A 25 -0.01 6.44 17.71
CA VAL A 25 -1.13 6.26 16.76
C VAL A 25 -2.01 7.53 16.70
N ALA A 26 -2.24 8.19 17.84
CA ALA A 26 -3.01 9.44 17.87
C ALA A 26 -2.29 10.58 17.14
N GLU A 27 -0.97 10.70 17.29
CA GLU A 27 -0.17 11.72 16.61
C GLU A 27 -0.02 11.42 15.11
N LEU A 28 0.20 10.15 14.73
CA LEU A 28 0.27 9.73 13.32
C LEU A 28 -1.05 9.97 12.57
N ARG A 29 -2.20 9.78 13.23
CA ARG A 29 -3.52 10.13 12.66
C ARG A 29 -3.70 11.63 12.45
N LYS A 30 -3.02 12.49 13.21
CA LYS A 30 -3.00 13.95 12.97
C LYS A 30 -2.12 14.32 11.79
N VAL A 31 -1.03 13.58 11.58
CA VAL A 31 -0.05 13.89 10.52
C VAL A 31 -0.70 13.71 9.15
N VAL A 32 -1.27 12.55 8.85
CA VAL A 32 -2.00 12.31 7.60
C VAL A 32 -2.87 11.06 7.78
N TRP A 33 -4.10 11.19 8.27
CA TRP A 33 -5.11 10.18 7.96
C TRP A 33 -6.38 10.82 7.42
N PRO A 34 -6.36 11.16 6.12
CA PRO A 34 -7.53 11.60 5.40
C PRO A 34 -8.35 10.40 4.89
N THR A 35 -9.56 10.73 4.46
CA THR A 35 -10.68 9.83 4.13
C THR A 35 -10.36 8.75 3.08
N GLN A 36 -10.87 7.53 3.28
CA GLN A 36 -10.68 6.36 2.40
C GLN A 36 -11.20 6.55 0.97
N ASN A 37 -12.15 7.46 0.77
CA ASN A 37 -12.81 7.64 -0.52
C ASN A 37 -11.91 8.30 -1.56
N GLN A 38 -11.09 9.27 -1.15
CA GLN A 38 -10.17 9.95 -2.07
C GLN A 38 -9.03 9.02 -2.51
N LEU A 39 -8.50 8.22 -1.58
CA LEU A 39 -7.45 7.24 -1.85
C LEU A 39 -7.88 6.24 -2.93
N ARG A 40 -9.13 5.76 -2.84
CA ARG A 40 -9.67 4.83 -3.84
C ARG A 40 -9.78 5.47 -5.22
N THR A 41 -10.27 6.70 -5.31
CA THR A 41 -10.38 7.40 -6.60
C THR A 41 -9.01 7.62 -7.23
N TYR A 42 -8.02 8.12 -6.49
CA TYR A 42 -6.67 8.33 -7.02
C TYR A 42 -6.00 7.01 -7.40
N PHE A 43 -6.21 5.94 -6.62
CA PHE A 43 -5.74 4.60 -6.96
C PHE A 43 -6.37 4.10 -8.27
N VAL A 44 -7.69 4.23 -8.45
CA VAL A 44 -8.38 3.80 -9.67
C VAL A 44 -7.91 4.60 -10.89
N VAL A 45 -7.72 5.91 -10.75
CA VAL A 45 -7.19 6.76 -11.85
C VAL A 45 -5.81 6.26 -12.30
N VAL A 46 -4.89 6.00 -11.36
CA VAL A 46 -3.56 5.46 -11.68
C VAL A 46 -3.66 4.08 -12.32
N LEU A 47 -4.53 3.20 -11.81
CA LEU A 47 -4.72 1.86 -12.37
C LEU A 47 -5.21 1.93 -13.83
N VAL A 48 -6.21 2.76 -14.12
CA VAL A 48 -6.71 2.95 -15.49
C VAL A 48 -5.61 3.52 -16.39
N PHE A 49 -4.84 4.50 -15.92
CA PHE A 49 -3.74 5.08 -16.68
C PHE A 49 -2.68 4.03 -17.05
N VAL A 50 -2.26 3.20 -16.11
CA VAL A 50 -1.28 2.11 -16.36
C VAL A 50 -1.84 1.10 -17.36
N VAL A 51 -3.11 0.72 -17.23
CA VAL A 51 -3.76 -0.20 -18.18
C VAL A 51 -3.80 0.37 -19.59
N VAL A 52 -4.09 1.68 -19.75
CA VAL A 52 -4.07 2.34 -21.06
C VAL A 52 -2.67 2.31 -21.67
N MET A 53 -1.63 2.63 -20.89
CA MET A 53 -0.25 2.55 -21.37
C MET A 53 0.13 1.12 -21.76
N MET A 54 -0.21 0.11 -20.94
CA MET A 54 0.01 -1.30 -21.28
C MET A 54 -0.70 -1.71 -22.56
N ALA A 55 -1.94 -1.26 -22.78
CA ALA A 55 -2.68 -1.55 -24.00
C ALA A 55 -2.04 -0.90 -25.23
N LEU A 56 -1.61 0.36 -25.13
CA LEU A 56 -0.92 1.06 -26.22
C LEU A 56 0.43 0.40 -26.54
N THR A 57 1.25 0.16 -25.52
CA THR A 57 2.53 -0.56 -25.65
C THR A 57 2.30 -1.92 -26.31
N SER A 58 1.42 -2.76 -25.74
CA SER A 58 1.11 -4.08 -26.30
C SER A 58 0.60 -4.02 -27.75
N SER A 59 -0.24 -3.03 -28.09
CA SER A 59 -0.72 -2.86 -29.46
C SER A 59 0.41 -2.53 -30.43
N LEU A 60 1.30 -1.63 -30.02
CA LEU A 60 2.48 -1.26 -30.81
C LEU A 60 3.46 -2.43 -30.92
N ASP A 61 3.79 -3.11 -29.82
CA ASP A 61 4.69 -4.29 -29.82
C ASP A 61 4.18 -5.39 -30.77
N LEU A 62 2.87 -5.69 -30.76
CA LEU A 62 2.27 -6.67 -31.67
C LEU A 62 2.25 -6.18 -33.13
N GLY A 63 2.02 -4.89 -33.34
CA GLY A 63 2.05 -4.27 -34.66
C GLY A 63 3.45 -4.28 -35.27
N PHE A 64 4.44 -3.77 -34.53
CA PHE A 64 5.84 -3.75 -34.93
C PHE A 64 6.43 -5.16 -35.05
N GLY A 65 6.07 -6.09 -34.16
CA GLY A 65 6.49 -7.49 -34.27
C GLY A 65 6.05 -8.14 -35.58
N LYS A 66 4.78 -7.97 -35.97
CA LYS A 66 4.29 -8.48 -37.27
C LYS A 66 4.93 -7.77 -38.46
N LEU A 67 5.11 -6.45 -38.39
CA LEU A 67 5.76 -5.67 -39.45
C LEU A 67 7.24 -6.06 -39.61
N ALA A 68 7.96 -6.27 -38.50
CA ALA A 68 9.34 -6.72 -38.52
C ALA A 68 9.46 -8.14 -39.09
N LEU A 69 8.58 -9.06 -38.71
CA LEU A 69 8.55 -10.41 -39.28
C LEU A 69 8.27 -10.39 -40.79
N TRP A 70 7.39 -9.51 -41.28
CA TRP A 70 7.16 -9.36 -42.71
C TRP A 70 8.37 -8.73 -43.42
N ALA A 71 8.94 -7.67 -42.86
CA ALA A 71 10.08 -6.95 -43.44
C ALA A 71 11.36 -7.80 -43.51
N PHE A 72 11.66 -8.58 -42.47
CA PHE A 72 12.87 -9.40 -42.40
C PHE A 72 12.66 -10.85 -42.86
N GLY A 73 11.46 -11.41 -42.66
CA GLY A 73 11.11 -12.76 -43.15
C GLY A 73 10.92 -12.81 -44.67
N GLY A 74 10.53 -11.71 -45.31
CA GLY A 74 10.50 -11.58 -46.77
C GLY A 74 11.87 -11.36 -47.43
N GLN A 75 12.86 -10.87 -46.67
CA GLN A 75 14.18 -10.45 -47.20
C GLN A 75 15.29 -11.50 -47.03
N SER A 76 15.07 -12.56 -46.24
CA SER A 76 16.06 -13.63 -45.97
C SER A 76 16.18 -14.69 -47.10
N ASN A 77 15.88 -14.33 -48.35
CA ASN A 77 16.02 -15.21 -49.52
C ASN A 77 16.94 -14.56 -50.59
N GLY A 78 18.18 -14.29 -50.21
CA GLY A 78 19.24 -13.78 -51.09
C GLY A 78 20.60 -13.87 -50.43
#